data_AF-A0AAF0TDN1-F1
#
_entry.id   AF-A0AAF0TDN1-F1
#
_cell.length_a   1.000
_cell.length_b   1.000
_cell.length_c   1.000
_cell.angle_alpha   90.00
_cell.angle_beta   90.00
_cell.angle_gamma   90.00
#
_symmetry.space_group_name_H-M   'P 1'
#
loop_
_entity.id
_entity.type
_entity.pdbx_description
1 polymer ?
#
loop_
_entity_poly.entity_id
_entity_poly.type
_entity_poly.pdbx_seq_one_letter_code
_entity_poly.pdbx_strand_id
1 'polypeptide(L)'
;MEKITKLRDDIKGKAEKAEREGYKPKSDVIKWIEDVCELEDEWETMQENIAMAKIRKYKCCPNCSLRSEVCTQVQNIRDQLCSLKEVGENFGSNLMVENYQVKKVEFLPGPSIEGQSAATRNLNKIQQHLEDDKGRLNAIGGLKRNLN
;
A
#
# COMPACT_ATOMS: atom_id res chain seq x y z
N MET A 1 6.82 20.54 -7.10
CA MET A 1 7.45 19.94 -5.90
C MET A 1 6.61 20.17 -4.65
N GLU A 2 6.59 21.35 -4.03
CA GLU A 2 5.93 21.55 -2.72
C GLU A 2 4.55 20.86 -2.53
N LYS A 3 3.66 20.95 -3.52
CA LYS A 3 2.33 20.30 -3.45
C LYS A 3 2.40 18.77 -3.41
N ILE A 4 3.28 18.15 -4.21
CA ILE A 4 3.41 16.69 -4.24
C ILE A 4 4.13 16.17 -2.99
N THR A 5 5.10 16.93 -2.48
CA THR A 5 5.79 16.66 -1.21
C THR A 5 4.80 16.60 -0.06
N LYS A 6 3.91 17.61 0.06
CA LYS A 6 2.85 17.63 1.07
C LYS A 6 1.90 16.43 0.93
N LEU A 7 1.48 16.12 -0.29
CA LEU A 7 0.62 14.98 -0.56
C LEU A 7 1.29 13.66 -0.17
N ARG A 8 2.58 13.51 -0.45
CA ARG A 8 3.39 12.36 -0.04
C ARG A 8 3.43 12.23 1.47
N ASP A 9 3.74 13.30 2.18
CA ASP A 9 3.83 13.28 3.64
C ASP A 9 2.48 12.92 4.29
N ASP A 10 1.37 13.44 3.74
CA ASP A 10 0.01 13.09 4.17
C ASP A 10 -0.31 11.60 3.93
N ILE A 11 0.01 11.07 2.76
CA ILE A 11 -0.22 9.66 2.41
C ILE A 11 0.66 8.74 3.26
N LYS A 12 1.94 9.08 3.43
CA LYS A 12 2.88 8.34 4.27
C LYS A 12 2.43 8.31 5.73
N GLY A 13 2.00 9.44 6.28
CA GLY A 13 1.47 9.51 7.65
C GLY A 13 0.22 8.64 7.84
N LYS A 14 -0.67 8.58 6.84
CA LYS A 14 -1.82 7.66 6.85
C LYS A 14 -1.41 6.20 6.77
N ALA A 15 -0.43 5.86 5.93
CA ALA A 15 0.13 4.52 5.79
C ALA A 15 0.73 4.01 7.11
N GLU A 16 1.60 4.80 7.74
CA GLU A 16 2.23 4.44 9.02
C GLU A 16 1.20 4.29 10.15
N LYS A 17 0.16 5.13 10.18
CA LYS A 17 -0.92 5.01 11.17
C LYS A 17 -1.69 3.70 10.95
N ALA A 18 -2.06 3.39 9.72
CA ALA A 18 -2.82 2.18 9.39
C ALA A 18 -2.01 0.90 9.67
N GLU A 19 -0.69 0.91 9.44
CA GLU A 19 0.20 -0.20 9.81
C GLU A 19 0.21 -0.47 11.30
N ARG A 20 0.24 0.58 12.14
CA ARG A 20 0.11 0.43 13.61
C ARG A 20 -1.24 -0.16 14.02
N GLU A 21 -2.28 0.09 13.24
CA GLU A 21 -3.62 -0.48 13.43
C GLU A 21 -3.76 -1.90 12.83
N GLY A 22 -2.69 -2.44 12.22
CA GLY A 22 -2.64 -3.79 11.69
C GLY A 22 -3.00 -3.91 10.20
N TYR A 23 -3.24 -2.81 9.50
CA TYR A 23 -3.46 -2.82 8.04
C TYR A 23 -2.13 -2.85 7.27
N LYS A 24 -2.18 -3.19 5.99
CA LYS A 24 -1.00 -3.13 5.12
C LYS A 24 -1.24 -2.11 3.99
N PRO A 25 -0.34 -1.14 3.77
CA PRO A 25 -0.39 -0.27 2.60
C PRO A 25 -0.27 -1.08 1.31
N LYS A 26 -0.94 -0.60 0.26
CA LYS A 26 -0.79 -1.19 -1.08
C LYS A 26 0.62 -0.99 -1.60
N SER A 27 1.10 -1.96 -2.39
CA SER A 27 2.39 -1.87 -3.09
C SER A 27 2.49 -0.59 -3.92
N ASP A 28 1.41 -0.22 -4.61
CA ASP A 28 1.39 0.94 -5.49
C ASP A 28 1.53 2.26 -4.73
N VAL A 29 1.03 2.31 -3.49
CA VAL A 29 1.18 3.47 -2.61
C VAL A 29 2.62 3.59 -2.12
N ILE A 30 3.23 2.47 -1.71
CA ILE A 30 4.63 2.44 -1.28
C ILE A 30 5.54 2.88 -2.44
N LYS A 31 5.36 2.27 -3.61
CA LYS A 31 6.11 2.61 -4.82
C LYS A 31 5.95 4.08 -5.17
N TRP A 32 4.72 4.61 -5.14
CA TRP A 32 4.50 6.02 -5.45
C TRP A 32 5.20 6.96 -4.46
N ILE A 33 5.28 6.62 -3.17
CA ILE A 33 6.05 7.40 -2.19
C ILE A 33 7.54 7.40 -2.57
N GLU A 34 8.09 6.24 -2.95
CA GLU A 34 9.48 6.10 -3.41
C GLU A 34 9.74 6.94 -4.67
N ASP A 35 8.88 6.82 -5.69
CA ASP A 35 8.98 7.55 -6.95
C ASP A 35 8.95 9.09 -6.72
N VAL A 36 8.16 9.57 -5.74
CA VAL A 36 8.13 11.01 -5.39
C VAL A 36 9.42 11.45 -4.70
N CYS A 37 10.02 10.61 -3.84
CA CYS A 37 11.31 10.91 -3.22
C CYS A 37 12.43 10.99 -4.27
N GLU A 38 12.48 10.03 -5.20
CA GLU A 38 13.46 10.04 -6.29
C GLU A 38 13.31 11.31 -7.17
N LEU A 39 12.09 11.71 -7.49
CA LEU A 39 11.83 12.95 -8.24
C LEU A 39 12.28 14.22 -7.48
N GLU A 40 12.22 14.21 -6.14
CA GLU A 40 12.75 15.31 -5.33
C GLU A 40 14.28 15.40 -5.43
N ASP A 41 14.98 14.28 -5.33
CA ASP A 41 16.44 14.22 -5.48
C ASP A 41 16.88 14.64 -6.89
N GLU A 42 16.17 14.20 -7.94
CA GLU A 42 16.40 14.62 -9.32
C GLU A 42 16.17 16.13 -9.50
N TRP A 43 15.12 16.68 -8.88
CA TRP A 43 14.82 18.10 -8.92
C TRP A 43 15.91 18.94 -8.23
N GLU A 44 16.39 18.53 -7.06
CA GLU A 44 17.50 19.20 -6.36
C GLU A 44 18.77 19.18 -7.20
N THR A 45 19.14 18.02 -7.73
CA THR A 45 20.30 17.86 -8.61
C THR A 45 20.20 18.77 -9.85
N MET A 46 19.01 18.87 -10.46
CA MET A 46 18.80 19.78 -11.58
C MET A 46 18.97 21.26 -11.19
N GLN A 47 18.47 21.67 -10.02
CA GLN A 47 18.65 23.04 -9.53
C GLN A 47 20.12 23.39 -9.33
N GLU A 48 20.91 22.47 -8.76
CA GLU A 48 22.35 22.63 -8.59
C GLU A 48 23.08 22.77 -9.93
N ASN A 49 22.74 21.91 -10.90
CA ASN A 49 23.30 21.96 -12.25
C ASN A 49 23.00 23.29 -12.95
N ILE A 50 21.77 23.81 -12.82
CA ILE A 50 21.38 25.12 -13.35
C ILE A 50 22.19 26.23 -12.67
N ALA A 51 22.38 26.17 -11.35
CA ALA A 51 23.17 27.15 -10.60
C ALA A 51 24.64 27.16 -11.06
N MET A 52 25.27 25.98 -11.19
CA MET A 52 26.63 25.84 -11.70
C MET A 52 26.78 26.34 -13.14
N ALA A 53 25.82 26.03 -14.02
CA ALA A 53 25.82 26.48 -15.39
C ALA A 53 25.69 28.01 -15.51
N LYS A 54 24.89 28.64 -14.63
CA LYS A 54 24.79 30.11 -14.53
C LYS A 54 26.12 30.75 -14.15
N ILE A 55 26.89 30.14 -13.23
CA ILE A 55 28.22 30.64 -12.82
C ILE A 55 29.23 30.58 -13.98
N ARG A 56 29.21 29.50 -14.79
CA ARG A 56 30.15 29.33 -15.91
C ARG A 56 29.90 30.26 -17.12
N LYS A 57 28.76 30.95 -17.18
CA LYS A 57 28.35 31.78 -18.34
C LYS A 57 29.17 33.06 -18.57
N TYR A 58 30.15 33.38 -17.73
CA TYR A 58 30.95 34.61 -17.81
C TYR A 58 32.20 34.56 -18.72
N LYS A 59 32.44 33.52 -19.53
CA LYS A 59 33.74 33.41 -20.25
C LYS A 59 33.76 33.19 -21.77
N CYS A 60 32.74 32.62 -22.43
CA CYS A 60 32.72 32.51 -23.90
C CYS A 60 31.33 32.03 -24.37
N CYS A 61 30.89 32.43 -25.57
CA CYS A 61 29.58 32.14 -26.18
C CYS A 61 29.05 30.69 -25.95
N PRO A 62 28.10 30.45 -25.02
CA PRO A 62 27.76 29.08 -24.56
C PRO A 62 26.27 28.70 -24.69
N ASN A 63 25.48 29.38 -25.54
CA ASN A 63 24.04 29.54 -25.30
C ASN A 63 23.05 28.51 -25.91
N CYS A 64 23.47 27.53 -26.72
CA CYS A 64 22.51 26.67 -27.43
C CYS A 64 22.38 25.25 -26.85
N SER A 65 23.48 24.49 -26.73
CA SER A 65 23.44 23.06 -26.33
C SER A 65 23.11 22.84 -24.85
N LEU A 66 23.73 23.61 -23.94
CA LEU A 66 23.41 23.57 -22.51
C LEU A 66 21.98 24.03 -22.22
N ARG A 67 21.47 24.98 -23.03
CA ARG A 67 20.10 25.47 -22.89
C ARG A 67 19.10 24.39 -23.31
N SER A 68 19.37 23.66 -24.40
CA SER A 68 18.50 22.56 -24.82
C SER A 68 18.49 21.41 -23.82
N GLU A 69 19.63 21.05 -23.25
CA GLU A 69 19.72 19.95 -22.27
C GLU A 69 18.94 20.27 -20.98
N VAL A 70 19.12 21.47 -20.44
CA VAL A 70 18.35 21.95 -19.27
C VAL A 70 16.85 22.02 -19.59
N CYS A 71 16.47 22.48 -20.79
CA CYS A 71 15.07 22.49 -21.20
C CYS A 71 14.46 21.08 -21.25
N THR A 72 15.18 20.09 -21.78
CA THR A 72 14.74 18.69 -21.81
C THR A 72 14.58 18.12 -20.40
N GLN A 73 15.55 18.36 -19.50
CA GLN A 73 15.47 17.90 -18.11
C GLN A 73 14.27 18.51 -17.36
N VAL A 74 14.07 19.83 -17.50
CA VAL A 74 12.91 20.51 -16.90
C VAL A 74 11.59 19.95 -17.42
N GLN A 75 11.52 19.64 -18.72
CA GLN A 75 10.32 19.06 -19.31
C GLN A 75 10.07 17.64 -18.77
N ASN A 76 11.11 16.81 -18.66
CA ASN A 76 10.98 15.46 -18.11
C ASN A 76 10.47 15.47 -16.66
N ILE A 77 11.11 16.28 -15.80
CA ILE A 77 10.68 16.40 -14.39
C ILE A 77 9.24 16.93 -14.30
N ARG A 78 8.87 17.88 -15.18
CA ARG A 78 7.50 18.40 -15.22
C ARG A 78 6.50 17.29 -15.58
N ASP A 79 6.81 16.48 -16.58
CA ASP A 79 5.93 15.42 -17.05
C ASP A 79 5.78 14.31 -15.99
N GLN A 80 6.90 13.90 -15.36
CA GLN A 80 6.89 13.00 -14.20
C GLN A 80 6.08 13.57 -13.04
N LEU A 81 6.28 14.85 -12.70
CA LEU A 81 5.53 15.52 -11.63
C LEU A 81 4.02 15.54 -11.91
N CYS A 82 3.62 15.82 -13.15
CA CYS A 82 2.22 15.77 -13.56
C CYS A 82 1.64 14.36 -13.40
N SER A 83 2.34 13.34 -13.88
CA SER A 83 1.93 11.94 -13.77
C SER A 83 1.80 11.49 -12.31
N LEU A 84 2.82 11.73 -11.48
CA LEU A 84 2.79 11.35 -10.07
C LEU A 84 1.71 12.11 -9.30
N LYS A 85 1.45 13.39 -9.62
CA LYS A 85 0.36 14.13 -8.99
C LYS A 85 -1.00 13.49 -9.27
N GLU A 86 -1.25 13.09 -10.52
CA GLU A 86 -2.48 12.42 -10.91
C GLU A 86 -2.65 11.08 -10.20
N VAL A 87 -1.61 10.24 -10.17
CA VAL A 87 -1.63 8.96 -9.43
C VAL A 87 -1.91 9.18 -7.94
N GLY A 88 -1.22 10.14 -7.32
CA GLY A 88 -1.38 10.46 -5.90
C GLY A 88 -2.79 10.93 -5.55
N GLU A 89 -3.37 11.79 -6.38
CA GLU A 89 -4.75 12.30 -6.22
C GLU A 89 -5.78 11.17 -6.42
N ASN A 90 -5.51 10.23 -7.32
CA ASN A 90 -6.40 9.11 -7.64
C ASN A 90 -6.44 8.02 -6.56
N PHE A 91 -5.49 7.97 -5.64
CA PHE A 91 -5.56 7.01 -4.54
C PHE A 91 -6.76 7.22 -3.62
N GLY A 92 -7.21 8.48 -3.43
CA GLY A 92 -8.33 8.80 -2.54
C GLY A 92 -8.20 8.16 -1.15
N SER A 93 -9.22 7.42 -0.72
CA SER A 93 -9.19 6.64 0.54
C SER A 93 -8.62 5.22 0.37
N ASN A 94 -8.31 4.80 -0.87
CA ASN A 94 -8.01 3.42 -1.23
C ASN A 94 -6.52 3.07 -1.08
N LEU A 95 -5.95 3.38 0.08
CA LEU A 95 -4.51 3.29 0.35
C LEU A 95 -4.07 1.94 0.91
N MET A 96 -5.00 1.18 1.48
CA MET A 96 -4.70 0.01 2.32
C MET A 96 -5.36 -1.26 1.76
N VAL A 97 -4.86 -2.40 2.23
CA VAL A 97 -5.46 -3.72 2.07
C VAL A 97 -5.66 -4.31 3.47
N GLU A 98 -6.76 -5.05 3.65
CA GLU A 98 -6.99 -5.83 4.87
C GLU A 98 -5.87 -6.87 5.03
N ASN A 99 -5.19 -6.82 6.17
CA ASN A 99 -4.20 -7.81 6.54
C ASN A 99 -4.87 -8.85 7.45
N TYR A 100 -5.65 -9.76 6.86
CA TYR A 100 -6.24 -10.88 7.60
C TYR A 100 -5.14 -11.85 8.06
N GLN A 101 -4.55 -11.58 9.23
CA GLN A 101 -3.72 -12.57 9.91
C GLN A 101 -4.63 -13.46 10.76
N VAL A 102 -4.86 -14.69 10.31
CA VAL A 102 -5.55 -15.70 11.12
C VAL A 102 -4.71 -15.96 12.36
N LYS A 103 -5.22 -15.58 13.54
CA LYS A 103 -4.57 -15.92 14.80
C LYS A 103 -4.57 -17.43 14.95
N LYS A 104 -3.37 -18.03 15.02
CA LYS A 104 -3.22 -19.43 15.40
C LYS A 104 -3.74 -19.58 16.82
N VAL A 105 -4.86 -20.28 16.98
CA VAL A 105 -5.36 -20.68 18.30
C VAL A 105 -4.70 -21.99 18.70
N GLU A 106 -4.33 -22.11 19.97
CA GLU A 106 -3.84 -23.38 20.51
C GLU A 106 -4.97 -24.41 20.51
N PHE A 107 -4.65 -25.65 20.14
CA PHE A 107 -5.60 -26.74 20.21
C PHE A 107 -5.86 -27.07 21.68
N LEU A 108 -7.09 -26.83 22.14
CA LEU A 108 -7.54 -27.27 23.46
C LEU A 108 -8.09 -28.70 23.30
N PRO A 109 -7.39 -29.73 23.81
CA PRO A 109 -7.92 -31.08 23.75
C PRO A 109 -9.20 -31.17 24.59
N GLY A 110 -10.32 -31.37 23.91
CA GLY A 110 -11.58 -31.72 24.56
C GLY A 110 -11.60 -33.20 24.97
N PRO A 111 -12.52 -33.59 25.86
CA PRO A 111 -12.72 -35.00 26.19
C PRO A 111 -13.03 -35.81 24.92
N SER A 112 -12.56 -37.06 24.89
CA SER A 112 -12.85 -37.95 23.76
C SER A 112 -14.36 -38.09 23.60
N ILE A 113 -14.79 -37.95 22.35
CA ILE A 113 -16.17 -38.16 21.92
C ILE A 113 -16.42 -39.62 21.51
N GLU A 114 -15.40 -40.47 21.63
CA GLU A 114 -15.50 -41.90 21.33
C GLU A 114 -16.57 -42.55 22.24
N GLY A 115 -17.50 -43.26 21.63
CA GLY A 115 -18.69 -43.81 22.32
C GLY A 115 -19.88 -42.86 22.44
N GLN A 116 -19.75 -41.57 22.09
CA GLN A 116 -20.87 -40.62 22.06
C GLN A 116 -21.50 -40.59 20.66
N SER A 117 -22.50 -41.45 20.43
CA SER A 117 -23.17 -41.61 19.13
C SER A 117 -23.78 -40.30 18.60
N ALA A 118 -24.34 -39.46 19.49
CA ALA A 118 -24.89 -38.16 19.14
C ALA A 118 -23.81 -37.16 18.70
N ALA A 119 -22.68 -37.10 19.41
CA ALA A 119 -21.56 -36.21 19.08
C ALA A 119 -20.91 -36.60 17.75
N THR A 120 -20.67 -37.90 17.55
CA THR A 120 -20.12 -38.46 16.30
C THR A 120 -21.02 -38.14 15.10
N ARG A 121 -22.34 -38.33 15.24
CA ARG A 121 -23.31 -38.02 14.18
C ARG A 121 -23.35 -36.53 13.84
N ASN A 122 -23.22 -35.66 14.84
CA ASN A 122 -23.23 -34.21 14.62
C ASN A 122 -21.95 -33.73 13.93
N LEU A 123 -20.78 -34.29 14.28
CA LEU A 123 -19.52 -33.95 13.61
C LEU A 123 -19.48 -34.42 12.15
N ASN A 124 -19.99 -35.61 11.85
CA ASN A 124 -20.07 -36.07 10.46
C ASN A 124 -20.95 -35.14 9.61
N LYS A 125 -22.05 -34.59 10.16
CA LYS A 125 -22.87 -33.59 9.47
C LYS A 125 -22.11 -32.28 9.24
N ILE A 126 -21.38 -31.81 10.25
CA ILE A 126 -20.56 -30.59 10.13
C ILE A 126 -19.48 -30.81 9.06
N GLN A 127 -18.80 -31.95 9.07
CA GLN A 127 -17.78 -32.27 8.08
C GLN A 127 -18.37 -32.32 6.66
N GLN A 128 -19.50 -33.00 6.48
CA GLN A 128 -20.20 -33.04 5.19
C GLN A 128 -20.61 -31.63 4.72
N HIS A 129 -21.15 -30.80 5.62
CA HIS A 129 -21.46 -29.41 5.29
C HIS A 129 -20.20 -28.61 4.90
N LEU A 130 -19.06 -28.80 5.57
CA LEU A 130 -17.81 -28.10 5.22
C LEU A 130 -17.22 -28.58 3.89
N GLU A 131 -17.38 -29.86 3.55
CA GLU A 131 -16.93 -30.44 2.28
C GLU A 131 -17.83 -29.96 1.11
N ASP A 132 -19.14 -29.88 1.34
CA ASP A 132 -20.13 -29.39 0.37
C ASP A 132 -20.08 -27.86 0.20
N ASP A 133 -19.76 -27.13 1.27
CA ASP A 133 -19.82 -25.66 1.36
C ASP A 133 -18.44 -25.01 1.13
N LYS A 134 -17.73 -25.50 0.11
CA LYS A 134 -16.44 -24.97 -0.39
C LYS A 134 -16.48 -23.48 -0.80
N GLY A 135 -17.61 -22.79 -0.61
CA GLY A 135 -17.85 -21.39 -0.97
C GLY A 135 -18.55 -20.47 0.05
N ARG A 136 -19.07 -20.94 1.21
CA ARG A 136 -19.75 -20.03 2.19
C ARG A 136 -19.56 -20.40 3.67
N LEU A 137 -18.36 -20.21 4.19
CA LEU A 137 -18.04 -20.29 5.62
C LEU A 137 -18.62 -19.11 6.46
N ASN A 138 -19.93 -18.87 6.43
CA ASN A 138 -20.61 -17.81 7.21
C ASN A 138 -21.86 -18.34 7.94
N ALA A 139 -21.76 -19.37 8.79
CA ALA A 139 -22.88 -19.78 9.63
C ALA A 139 -22.48 -20.61 10.86
N ILE A 140 -21.65 -20.09 11.77
CA ILE A 140 -21.53 -20.66 13.13
C ILE A 140 -21.83 -19.57 14.16
N GLY A 141 -23.10 -19.19 14.27
CA GLY A 141 -23.60 -18.22 15.25
C GLY A 141 -24.82 -18.70 16.06
N GLY A 142 -25.23 -19.97 15.94
CA GLY A 142 -26.60 -20.37 16.28
C GLY A 142 -26.79 -21.58 17.18
N LEU A 143 -25.88 -21.93 18.10
CA LEU A 143 -26.05 -23.14 18.95
C LEU A 143 -25.76 -22.93 20.44
N LYS A 144 -25.94 -21.70 20.97
CA LYS A 144 -25.81 -21.41 22.41
C LYS A 144 -27.12 -21.04 23.12
N ARG A 145 -28.27 -21.16 22.44
CA ARG A 145 -29.59 -20.94 23.05
C ARG A 145 -30.38 -22.22 22.95
N ASN A 146 -30.35 -23.05 23.99
CA ASN A 146 -31.40 -23.96 24.44
C ASN A 146 -30.81 -25.03 25.38
N LEU A 147 -30.46 -24.61 26.59
CA LEU A 147 -30.46 -25.47 27.78
C LEU A 147 -30.89 -24.57 28.95
N ASN A 148 -32.21 -24.44 29.13
CA ASN A 148 -32.80 -24.28 30.46
C ASN A 148 -32.97 -25.68 31.04
#